data_AF-A0A7V4B2E5-F1
#
_entry.id   AF-A0A7V4B2E5-F1
#
_cell.length_a   1.000
_cell.length_b   1.000
_cell.length_c   1.000
_cell.angle_alpha   90.00
_cell.angle_beta   90.00
_cell.angle_gamma   90.00
#
_symmetry.space_group_name_H-M   'P 1'
#
loop_
_entity.id
_entity.type
_entity.pdbx_description
1 polymer ?
#
loop_
_entity_poly.entity_id
_entity_poly.type
_entity_poly.pdbx_seq_one_letter_code
_entity_poly.pdbx_strand_id
1 'polypeptide(L)'
;HKYLENGEDDDRARKFLWLVPVMQILWTNFHMSAIMGPAFVGLAVAASMAAFLLNMRRGADAQPFGPAADSRAVRRLSLMFVLCMAAMLLNPYTIHAWTAPFDFASNAFFLNHIAEWAPLPREVLLNPLAGDPQELAFKALAVLGAIGLAARFRRQNLFDTALLGLTLYMALRSRRFMALFAIAATPGIAANLYHAARSLPRFADGRMSRLAQPASSAIILLLAVLAWSQIARDTRAAFGTQPDARRFPAAATDFIARNNLQGNMYNDYGLGGWLIWRLGPERKVFIDGRTHFYGQDFFRLNHELEAAPSIDKWLHIQRDYDISYAVLNPRSPHQRNLFYVILSSAPDWRVVFWDQRAIILARDLPANSEAVRAHAYELANPYSLKKLAEQWDTLPGPARAQLISELNSNIKLVPDNALALWARAYIAMREGDPDTAARLARQGLAADARHADLYALLGQLALNRNEPDAARRLFAKAARFNPKYRALVRELD
;
A
#
# COMPACT_ATOMS: atom_id res chain seq x y z
N HIS A 1 22.40 21.62 10.23
CA HIS A 1 22.89 21.62 11.62
C HIS A 1 24.34 22.11 11.71
N LYS A 2 25.29 21.53 10.97
CA LYS A 2 26.65 22.10 10.75
C LYS A 2 26.72 23.34 9.83
N TYR A 3 25.58 23.90 9.41
CA TYR A 3 25.45 24.77 8.24
C TYR A 3 25.20 26.27 8.57
N LEU A 4 25.43 26.63 9.82
CA LEU A 4 25.17 27.96 10.39
C LEU A 4 26.42 28.52 11.07
N GLU A 5 27.57 27.85 10.97
CA GLU A 5 28.84 28.22 11.60
C GLU A 5 29.84 28.73 10.55
N ASN A 6 30.39 29.93 10.75
CA ASN A 6 31.26 30.60 9.78
C ASN A 6 32.54 29.80 9.46
N GLY A 7 32.52 29.06 8.34
CA GLY A 7 33.68 28.41 7.70
C GLY A 7 33.44 28.22 6.20
N GLU A 8 34.48 28.01 5.40
CA GLU A 8 34.38 28.01 3.91
C GLU A 8 33.53 26.85 3.32
N ASP A 9 33.45 25.69 3.99
CA ASP A 9 32.52 24.59 3.64
C ASP A 9 31.03 24.98 3.84
N ASP A 10 30.77 26.06 4.57
CA ASP A 10 29.44 26.50 4.97
C ASP A 10 28.69 27.25 3.85
N ASP A 11 29.42 27.83 2.90
CA ASP A 11 28.83 28.72 1.90
C ASP A 11 28.08 27.94 0.79
N ARG A 12 28.54 26.74 0.44
CA ARG A 12 27.79 25.83 -0.46
C ARG A 12 26.51 25.32 0.22
N ALA A 13 26.60 24.87 1.47
CA ALA A 13 25.43 24.36 2.18
C ALA A 13 24.36 25.43 2.42
N ARG A 14 24.77 26.68 2.67
CA ARG A 14 23.87 27.84 2.74
C ARG A 14 23.14 28.11 1.43
N LYS A 15 23.80 27.89 0.28
CA LYS A 15 23.15 28.00 -1.04
C LYS A 15 22.08 26.93 -1.24
N PHE A 16 22.32 25.70 -0.78
CA PHE A 16 21.31 24.62 -0.85
C PHE A 16 20.08 24.87 0.03
N LEU A 17 20.19 25.61 1.15
CA LEU A 17 19.03 25.95 1.98
C LEU A 17 17.98 26.76 1.21
N TRP A 18 18.39 27.60 0.25
CA TRP A 18 17.47 28.38 -0.58
C TRP A 18 16.77 27.56 -1.66
N LEU A 19 17.10 26.28 -1.82
CA LEU A 19 16.29 25.36 -2.63
C LEU A 19 15.04 24.90 -1.90
N VAL A 20 14.95 25.05 -0.58
CA VAL A 20 13.80 24.57 0.21
C VAL A 20 12.46 25.15 -0.28
N PRO A 21 12.32 26.48 -0.55
CA PRO A 21 11.08 27.02 -1.09
C PRO A 21 10.78 26.50 -2.50
N VAL A 22 11.81 26.27 -3.32
CA VAL A 22 11.64 25.69 -4.67
C VAL A 22 11.12 24.25 -4.58
N MET A 23 11.70 23.44 -3.68
CA MET A 23 11.20 22.10 -3.39
C MET A 23 9.79 22.13 -2.80
N GLN A 24 9.46 23.16 -2.02
CA GLN A 24 8.11 23.34 -1.47
C GLN A 24 7.06 23.58 -2.56
N ILE A 25 7.39 24.32 -3.62
CA ILE A 25 6.51 24.49 -4.80
C ILE A 25 6.19 23.12 -5.40
N LEU A 26 7.20 22.28 -5.62
CA LEU A 26 6.98 20.93 -6.14
C LEU A 26 6.15 20.08 -5.18
N TRP A 27 6.48 20.11 -3.88
CA TRP A 27 5.79 19.30 -2.88
C TRP A 27 4.31 19.66 -2.75
N THR A 28 3.96 20.95 -2.73
CA THR A 28 2.55 21.39 -2.63
C THR A 28 1.69 20.99 -3.83
N ASN A 29 2.31 20.67 -4.98
CA ASN A 29 1.61 20.15 -6.16
C ASN A 29 1.53 18.61 -6.19
N PHE A 30 2.37 17.93 -5.42
CA PHE A 30 2.41 16.47 -5.39
C PHE A 30 1.60 15.85 -4.26
N HIS A 31 1.53 16.50 -3.10
CA HIS A 31 0.97 15.85 -1.92
C HIS A 31 0.43 16.82 -0.87
N MET A 32 -0.72 16.48 -0.27
CA MET A 32 -1.39 17.28 0.77
C MET A 32 -0.53 17.48 2.04
N SER A 33 0.40 16.57 2.32
CA SER A 33 1.34 16.70 3.45
C SER A 33 2.41 17.79 3.26
N ALA A 34 2.35 18.59 2.20
CA ALA A 34 3.30 19.67 1.96
C ALA A 34 3.36 20.69 3.12
N ILE A 35 2.29 20.79 3.93
CA ILE A 35 2.28 21.60 5.16
C ILE A 35 3.40 21.23 6.16
N MET A 36 3.93 20.01 6.08
CA MET A 36 5.03 19.55 6.93
C MET A 36 6.33 20.33 6.66
N GLY A 37 6.56 20.80 5.43
CA GLY A 37 7.73 21.62 5.09
C GLY A 37 7.79 22.89 5.93
N PRO A 38 6.81 23.81 5.83
CA PRO A 38 6.72 24.98 6.70
C PRO A 38 6.66 24.61 8.18
N ALA A 39 5.99 23.53 8.58
CA ALA A 39 5.95 23.10 9.98
C ALA A 39 7.35 22.79 10.54
N PHE A 40 8.21 22.10 9.79
CA PHE A 40 9.58 21.83 10.21
C PHE A 40 10.47 23.08 10.22
N VAL A 41 10.30 23.99 9.25
CA VAL A 41 11.01 25.28 9.26
C VAL A 41 10.54 26.14 10.43
N GLY A 42 9.24 26.17 10.71
CA GLY A 42 8.66 26.86 11.86
C GLY A 42 9.15 26.28 13.19
N LEU A 43 9.30 24.96 13.27
CA LEU A 43 9.91 24.29 14.42
C LEU A 43 11.38 24.72 14.60
N ALA A 44 12.14 24.86 13.52
CA ALA A 44 13.51 25.37 13.54
C ALA A 44 13.57 26.84 14.01
N VAL A 45 12.63 27.68 13.56
CA VAL A 45 12.49 29.07 14.04
C VAL A 45 12.22 29.08 15.54
N ALA A 46 11.23 28.33 16.00
CA ALA A 46 10.84 28.26 17.41
C ALA A 46 11.98 27.75 18.30
N ALA A 47 12.65 26.68 17.89
CA ALA A 47 13.79 26.12 18.61
C ALA A 47 14.98 27.09 18.66
N SER A 48 15.27 27.79 17.56
CA SER A 48 16.35 28.79 17.51
C SER A 48 16.05 30.00 18.38
N MET A 49 14.79 30.47 18.39
CA MET A 49 14.34 31.56 19.25
C MET A 49 14.42 31.17 20.73
N ALA A 50 13.94 29.96 21.08
CA ALA A 50 14.02 29.44 22.44
C ALA A 50 15.47 29.32 22.91
N ALA A 51 16.37 28.79 22.06
CA ALA A 51 17.80 28.70 22.34
C ALA A 51 18.41 30.08 22.59
N PHE A 52 18.11 31.06 21.73
CA PHE A 52 18.58 32.44 21.87
C PHE A 52 18.13 33.07 23.20
N LEU A 53 16.84 32.98 23.54
CA LEU A 53 16.29 33.51 24.78
C LEU A 53 16.85 32.84 26.03
N LEU A 54 17.01 31.50 26.01
CA LEU A 54 17.56 30.74 27.14
C LEU A 54 19.04 31.02 27.35
N ASN A 55 19.81 31.21 26.27
CA ASN A 55 21.22 31.55 26.35
C ASN A 55 21.42 32.99 26.83
N MET A 56 20.56 33.95 26.46
CA MET A 56 20.62 35.32 27.01
C MET A 56 20.38 35.39 28.52
N ARG A 57 19.60 34.47 29.08
CA ARG A 57 19.32 34.41 30.53
C ARG A 57 20.41 33.69 31.32
N ARG A 58 21.36 33.03 30.66
CA ARG A 58 22.46 32.30 31.30
C ARG A 58 23.75 33.11 31.16
N GLY A 59 24.61 33.04 32.18
CA GLY A 59 25.93 33.66 32.13
C GLY A 59 26.79 33.09 31.01
N ALA A 60 27.81 33.84 30.59
CA ALA A 60 28.70 33.51 29.46
C ALA A 60 29.39 32.13 29.57
N ASP A 61 29.52 31.58 30.78
CA ASP A 61 30.17 30.29 31.05
C ASP A 61 29.22 29.08 30.91
N ALA A 62 27.92 29.30 30.70
CA ALA A 62 26.96 28.22 30.55
C ALA A 62 27.05 27.58 29.15
N GLN A 63 27.07 26.25 29.10
CA GLN A 63 27.00 25.51 27.84
C GLN A 63 25.71 25.89 27.07
N PRO A 64 25.82 26.35 25.80
CA PRO A 64 24.68 26.83 25.05
C PRO A 64 23.71 25.69 24.69
N PHE A 65 22.41 26.00 24.67
CA PHE A 65 21.39 25.07 24.17
C PHE A 65 21.41 25.03 22.63
N GLY A 66 22.31 24.22 22.07
CA GLY A 66 22.51 24.14 20.62
C GLY A 66 23.49 25.20 20.09
N PRO A 67 23.69 25.28 18.77
CA PRO A 67 24.60 26.25 18.17
C PRO A 67 24.16 27.68 18.51
N ALA A 68 25.11 28.61 18.54
CA ALA A 68 24.86 30.02 18.84
C ALA A 68 23.85 30.61 17.84
N ALA A 69 22.56 30.55 18.20
CA ALA A 69 21.49 31.13 17.40
C ALA A 69 21.62 32.66 17.48
N ASP A 70 22.35 33.26 16.55
CA ASP A 70 22.38 34.71 16.35
C ASP A 70 21.06 35.18 15.72
N SER A 71 20.66 36.41 16.00
CA SER A 71 19.57 37.16 15.37
C SER A 71 19.50 36.97 13.85
N ARG A 72 20.65 36.90 13.17
CA ARG A 72 20.77 36.66 11.72
C ARG A 72 20.31 35.26 11.30
N ALA A 73 20.51 34.23 12.12
CA ALA A 73 20.03 32.88 11.84
C ALA A 73 18.50 32.80 11.98
N VAL A 74 17.96 33.38 13.05
CA VAL A 74 16.50 33.47 13.27
C VAL A 74 15.81 34.22 12.13
N ARG A 75 16.36 35.37 11.70
CA ARG A 75 15.82 36.13 10.57
C ARG A 75 15.82 35.34 9.27
N ARG A 76 16.91 34.61 8.98
CA ARG A 76 17.02 33.75 7.78
C ARG A 76 15.99 32.61 7.80
N LEU A 77 15.85 31.90 8.93
CA LEU A 77 14.85 30.84 9.09
C LEU A 77 13.43 31.38 9.01
N SER A 78 13.17 32.57 9.56
CA SER A 78 11.86 33.22 9.49
C SER A 78 11.52 33.62 8.05
N LEU A 79 12.48 34.16 7.31
CA LEU A 79 12.30 34.42 5.87
C LEU A 79 12.04 33.12 5.10
N MET A 80 12.79 32.05 5.40
CA MET A 80 12.57 30.74 4.80
C MET A 80 11.15 30.22 5.07
N PHE A 81 10.66 30.36 6.32
CA PHE A 81 9.30 29.97 6.69
C PHE A 81 8.26 30.73 5.86
N VAL A 82 8.39 32.06 5.75
CA VAL A 82 7.50 32.90 4.94
C VAL A 82 7.54 32.48 3.48
N LEU A 83 8.73 32.23 2.91
CA LEU A 83 8.88 31.78 1.54
C LEU A 83 8.25 30.40 1.31
N CYS A 84 8.37 29.46 2.27
CA CYS A 84 7.72 28.16 2.17
C CYS A 84 6.19 28.27 2.25
N MET A 85 5.67 29.14 3.13
CA MET A 85 4.23 29.43 3.20
C MET A 85 3.71 30.06 1.91
N ALA A 86 4.45 31.03 1.35
CA ALA A 86 4.12 31.65 0.06
C ALA A 86 4.23 30.66 -1.12
N ALA A 87 5.25 29.80 -1.12
CA ALA A 87 5.42 28.75 -2.11
C ALA A 87 4.23 27.78 -2.14
N MET A 88 3.59 27.51 -0.98
CA MET A 88 2.38 26.72 -0.94
C MET A 88 1.21 27.37 -1.69
N LEU A 89 1.20 28.68 -1.95
CA LEU A 89 0.13 29.29 -2.76
C LEU A 89 0.23 28.93 -4.25
N LEU A 90 1.39 28.44 -4.70
CA LEU A 90 1.66 28.06 -6.08
C LEU A 90 1.17 26.63 -6.37
N ASN A 91 -0.11 26.37 -6.11
CA ASN A 91 -0.80 25.12 -6.43
C ASN A 91 -2.29 25.39 -6.77
N PRO A 92 -3.01 24.47 -7.43
CA PRO A 92 -4.40 24.67 -7.83
C PRO A 92 -5.38 24.99 -6.68
N TYR A 93 -5.09 24.55 -5.45
CA TYR A 93 -5.89 24.81 -4.25
C TYR A 93 -5.53 26.12 -3.54
N THR A 94 -4.47 26.81 -3.97
CA THR A 94 -4.02 28.10 -3.44
C THR A 94 -3.97 28.13 -1.90
N ILE A 95 -4.79 28.95 -1.25
CA ILE A 95 -4.85 29.12 0.21
C ILE A 95 -5.43 27.90 0.93
N HIS A 96 -6.29 27.11 0.27
CA HIS A 96 -6.89 25.92 0.88
C HIS A 96 -5.87 24.81 1.15
N ALA A 97 -4.71 24.85 0.49
CA ALA A 97 -3.60 23.94 0.80
C ALA A 97 -3.08 24.12 2.24
N TRP A 98 -3.31 25.28 2.87
CA TRP A 98 -2.95 25.51 4.26
C TRP A 98 -3.90 24.83 5.25
N THR A 99 -5.20 24.73 4.93
CA THR A 99 -6.22 24.21 5.86
C THR A 99 -6.60 22.75 5.60
N ALA A 100 -6.55 22.29 4.34
CA ALA A 100 -7.03 20.97 3.93
C ALA A 100 -6.48 19.78 4.78
N PRO A 101 -5.19 19.73 5.18
CA PRO A 101 -4.69 18.66 6.03
C PRO A 101 -5.36 18.63 7.41
N PHE A 102 -5.73 19.79 7.95
CA PHE A 102 -6.38 19.94 9.25
C PHE A 102 -7.87 19.61 9.16
N ASP A 103 -8.53 20.03 8.07
CA ASP A 103 -9.92 19.66 7.79
C ASP A 103 -10.05 18.12 7.71
N PHE A 104 -9.11 17.47 7.00
CA PHE A 104 -9.03 16.02 6.96
C PHE A 104 -8.77 15.39 8.34
N ALA A 105 -7.75 15.90 9.06
CA ALA A 105 -7.39 15.37 10.38
C ALA A 105 -8.45 15.62 11.46
N SER A 106 -9.37 16.56 11.25
CA SER A 106 -10.50 16.81 12.14
C SER A 106 -11.65 15.81 11.94
N ASN A 107 -11.65 15.06 10.83
CA ASN A 107 -12.71 14.12 10.50
C ASN A 107 -12.47 12.75 11.14
N ALA A 108 -13.07 12.52 12.30
CA ALA A 108 -12.95 11.26 13.04
C ALA A 108 -13.38 10.02 12.21
N PHE A 109 -14.33 10.18 11.28
CA PHE A 109 -14.78 9.07 10.45
C PHE A 109 -13.69 8.63 9.47
N PHE A 110 -12.99 9.56 8.81
CA PHE A 110 -11.86 9.23 7.94
C PHE A 110 -10.71 8.58 8.72
N LEU A 111 -10.37 9.11 9.88
CA LEU A 111 -9.27 8.59 10.69
C LEU A 111 -9.51 7.16 11.21
N ASN A 112 -10.77 6.79 11.46
CA ASN A 112 -11.13 5.48 12.00
C ASN A 112 -11.34 4.39 10.92
N HIS A 113 -11.66 4.79 9.69
CA HIS A 113 -12.01 3.83 8.62
C HIS A 113 -10.95 3.73 7.51
N ILE A 114 -9.87 4.50 7.58
CA ILE A 114 -8.72 4.38 6.66
C ILE A 114 -7.52 3.82 7.44
N ALA A 115 -7.13 2.59 7.12
CA ALA A 115 -6.19 1.79 7.91
C ALA A 115 -4.81 2.46 8.16
N GLU A 116 -4.33 3.28 7.21
CA GLU A 116 -3.05 3.99 7.34
C GLU A 116 -3.11 5.15 8.36
N TRP A 117 -4.30 5.67 8.64
CA TRP A 117 -4.51 6.76 9.59
C TRP A 117 -4.76 6.27 11.02
N ALA A 118 -5.10 4.99 11.17
CA ALA A 118 -5.24 4.37 12.48
C ALA A 118 -3.90 4.31 13.23
N PRO A 119 -3.91 4.46 14.56
CA PRO A 119 -2.72 4.22 15.38
C PRO A 119 -2.38 2.72 15.42
N LEU A 120 -1.17 2.40 15.90
CA LEU A 120 -0.83 1.02 16.20
C LEU A 120 -1.76 0.46 17.29
N PRO A 121 -2.30 -0.76 17.13
CA PRO A 121 -3.02 -1.43 18.21
C PRO A 121 -2.14 -1.51 19.46
N ARG A 122 -2.73 -1.31 20.64
CA ARG A 122 -1.98 -1.28 21.91
C ARG A 122 -1.18 -2.56 22.14
N GLU A 123 -1.75 -3.70 21.79
CA GLU A 123 -1.11 -5.01 21.88
C GLU A 123 0.15 -5.10 21.01
N VAL A 124 0.08 -4.53 19.81
CA VAL A 124 1.24 -4.44 18.92
C VAL A 124 2.24 -3.47 19.51
N LEU A 125 1.83 -2.26 19.90
CA LEU A 125 2.74 -1.22 20.40
C LEU A 125 3.53 -1.66 21.64
N LEU A 126 2.88 -2.32 22.60
CA LEU A 126 3.47 -2.71 23.88
C LEU A 126 4.33 -3.98 23.78
N ASN A 127 4.10 -4.83 22.78
CA ASN A 127 4.94 -6.00 22.55
C ASN A 127 6.11 -5.63 21.61
N PRO A 128 7.38 -5.69 22.08
CA PRO A 128 8.54 -5.30 21.29
C PRO A 128 8.74 -6.13 20.01
N LEU A 129 8.25 -7.37 19.98
CA LEU A 129 8.42 -8.33 18.88
C LEU A 129 7.16 -8.51 18.03
N ALA A 130 6.04 -7.90 18.42
CA ALA A 130 4.82 -7.92 17.62
C ALA A 130 4.85 -6.86 16.52
N GLY A 131 4.16 -7.12 15.42
CA GLY A 131 4.00 -6.19 14.31
C GLY A 131 4.77 -6.61 13.07
N ASP A 132 4.47 -5.94 11.96
CA ASP A 132 5.17 -6.16 10.71
C ASP A 132 6.59 -5.56 10.72
N PRO A 133 7.45 -5.85 9.72
CA PRO A 133 8.82 -5.33 9.69
C PRO A 133 8.93 -3.80 9.74
N GLN A 134 7.95 -3.05 9.23
CA GLN A 134 7.95 -1.58 9.28
C GLN A 134 7.63 -1.09 10.69
N GLU A 135 6.63 -1.69 11.34
CA GLU A 135 6.25 -1.38 12.71
C GLU A 135 7.40 -1.72 13.69
N LEU A 136 8.09 -2.84 13.47
CA LEU A 136 9.27 -3.23 14.25
C LEU A 136 10.45 -2.26 14.04
N ALA A 137 10.71 -1.84 12.80
CA ALA A 137 11.75 -0.86 12.49
C ALA A 137 11.46 0.50 13.15
N PHE A 138 10.20 0.94 13.14
CA PHE A 138 9.76 2.15 13.84
C PHE A 138 10.04 2.07 15.34
N LYS A 139 9.63 0.98 16.01
CA LYS A 139 9.88 0.79 17.45
C LYS A 139 11.37 0.77 17.78
N ALA A 140 12.17 0.05 17.00
CA ALA A 140 13.62 -0.01 17.19
C ALA A 140 14.23 1.40 17.09
N LEU A 141 13.82 2.18 16.08
CA LEU A 141 14.29 3.54 15.91
C LEU A 141 13.83 4.47 17.05
N ALA A 142 12.60 4.33 17.53
CA ALA A 142 12.09 5.08 18.68
C ALA A 142 12.89 4.80 19.95
N VAL A 143 13.22 3.53 20.22
CA VAL A 143 14.08 3.12 21.34
C VAL A 143 15.49 3.68 21.19
N LEU A 144 16.10 3.58 20.01
CA LEU A 144 17.42 4.16 19.74
C LEU A 144 17.42 5.68 19.92
N GLY A 145 16.35 6.36 19.53
CA GLY A 145 16.18 7.79 19.75
C GLY A 145 16.07 8.14 21.23
N ALA A 146 15.32 7.37 22.01
CA ALA A 146 15.23 7.55 23.47
C ALA A 146 16.60 7.34 24.15
N ILE A 147 17.36 6.31 23.74
CA ILE A 147 18.72 6.06 24.24
C ILE A 147 19.66 7.22 23.88
N GLY A 148 19.62 7.68 22.62
CA GLY A 148 20.42 8.81 22.17
C GLY A 148 20.09 10.11 22.91
N LEU A 149 18.80 10.35 23.19
CA LEU A 149 18.35 11.48 24.01
C LEU A 149 18.87 11.37 25.45
N ALA A 150 18.69 10.22 26.10
CA ALA A 150 19.10 9.99 27.47
C ALA A 150 20.62 10.11 27.66
N ALA A 151 21.40 9.50 26.74
CA ALA A 151 22.86 9.53 26.80
C ALA A 151 23.45 10.95 26.69
N ARG A 152 22.71 11.89 26.09
CA ARG A 152 23.16 13.28 25.89
C ARG A 152 22.20 14.31 26.47
N PHE A 153 21.40 13.98 27.48
CA PHE A 153 20.31 14.84 27.96
C PHE A 153 20.74 16.28 28.31
N ARG A 154 21.99 16.49 28.77
CA ARG A 154 22.56 17.82 29.06
C ARG A 154 23.13 18.57 27.87
N ARG A 155 23.25 17.93 26.71
CA ARG A 155 23.83 18.48 25.47
C ARG A 155 22.88 18.34 24.27
N GLN A 156 21.58 18.26 24.56
CA GLN A 156 20.57 18.16 23.51
C GLN A 156 20.41 19.48 22.77
N ASN A 157 20.20 19.37 21.47
CA ASN A 157 19.73 20.48 20.67
C ASN A 157 18.19 20.54 20.77
N LEU A 158 17.64 21.74 20.99
CA LEU A 158 16.20 21.95 21.12
C LEU A 158 15.44 21.56 19.85
N PHE A 159 15.98 21.86 18.67
CA PHE A 159 15.37 21.50 17.39
C PHE A 159 15.33 19.99 17.21
N ASP A 160 16.45 19.28 17.40
CA ASP A 160 16.48 17.82 17.21
C ASP A 160 15.56 17.11 18.20
N THR A 161 15.50 17.60 19.44
CA THR A 161 14.61 17.07 20.48
C THR A 161 13.14 17.32 20.13
N ALA A 162 12.81 18.54 19.69
CA ALA A 162 11.46 18.90 19.31
C ALA A 162 11.02 18.17 18.03
N LEU A 163 11.91 18.00 17.05
CA LEU A 163 11.66 17.27 15.81
C LEU A 163 11.40 15.79 16.09
N LEU A 164 12.25 15.16 16.93
CA LEU A 164 12.07 13.79 17.38
C LEU A 164 10.74 13.63 18.13
N GLY A 165 10.44 14.53 19.08
CA GLY A 165 9.21 14.48 19.86
C GLY A 165 7.95 14.66 19.01
N LEU A 166 7.94 15.66 18.11
CA LEU A 166 6.82 15.92 17.21
C LEU A 166 6.56 14.75 16.28
N THR A 167 7.61 14.26 15.60
CA THR A 167 7.45 13.18 14.62
C THR A 167 7.14 11.84 15.30
N LEU A 168 7.65 11.60 16.52
CA LEU A 168 7.26 10.46 17.35
C LEU A 168 5.79 10.53 17.73
N TYR A 169 5.33 11.69 18.23
CA TYR A 169 3.92 11.91 18.57
C TYR A 169 3.03 11.63 17.35
N MET A 170 3.38 12.14 16.18
CA MET A 170 2.64 11.88 14.94
C MET A 170 2.63 10.40 14.57
N ALA A 171 3.76 9.71 14.62
CA ALA A 171 3.87 8.28 14.31
C ALA A 171 3.08 7.40 15.30
N LEU A 172 2.99 7.80 16.57
CA LEU A 172 2.14 7.13 17.57
C LEU A 172 0.64 7.37 17.31
N ARG A 173 0.28 8.53 16.75
CA ARG A 173 -1.11 8.87 16.41
C ARG A 173 -1.58 8.20 15.12
N SER A 174 -0.69 7.93 14.17
CA SER A 174 -1.04 7.35 12.88
C SER A 174 0.16 6.63 12.24
N ARG A 175 -0.09 5.40 11.75
CA ARG A 175 0.90 4.58 11.03
C ARG A 175 1.53 5.32 9.85
N ARG A 176 0.77 6.17 9.16
CA ARG A 176 1.22 6.96 8.01
C ARG A 176 2.46 7.82 8.32
N PHE A 177 2.64 8.25 9.58
CA PHE A 177 3.76 9.09 9.97
C PHE A 177 5.00 8.34 10.47
N MET A 178 4.98 6.99 10.52
CA MET A 178 6.17 6.20 10.90
C MET A 178 7.34 6.41 9.93
N ALA A 179 7.06 6.50 8.62
CA ALA A 179 8.07 6.80 7.61
C ALA A 179 8.64 8.22 7.77
N LEU A 180 7.78 9.19 8.10
CA LEU A 180 8.20 10.57 8.36
C LEU A 180 9.11 10.66 9.59
N PHE A 181 8.76 9.96 10.67
CA PHE A 181 9.63 9.80 11.83
C PHE A 181 10.98 9.20 11.44
N ALA A 182 10.98 8.13 10.65
CA ALA A 182 12.23 7.50 10.23
C ALA A 182 13.15 8.44 9.44
N ILE A 183 12.60 9.27 8.55
CA ILE A 183 13.40 10.22 7.75
C ILE A 183 13.88 11.39 8.60
N ALA A 184 12.98 11.99 9.40
CA ALA A 184 13.28 13.21 10.15
C ALA A 184 14.16 12.95 11.38
N ALA A 185 13.94 11.86 12.11
CA ALA A 185 14.62 11.58 13.36
C ALA A 185 15.99 10.93 13.18
N THR A 186 16.16 10.07 12.16
CA THR A 186 17.39 9.26 11.98
C THR A 186 18.69 10.07 12.04
N PRO A 187 18.82 11.24 11.37
CA PRO A 187 20.05 12.03 11.46
C PRO A 187 20.39 12.47 12.89
N GLY A 188 19.39 12.92 13.66
CA GLY A 188 19.56 13.34 15.06
C GLY A 188 19.87 12.17 15.98
N ILE A 189 19.18 11.03 15.78
CA ILE A 189 19.44 9.78 16.51
C ILE A 189 20.88 9.31 16.27
N ALA A 190 21.31 9.26 15.00
CA ALA A 190 22.64 8.84 14.61
C ALA A 190 23.72 9.76 15.18
N ALA A 191 23.53 11.08 15.12
CA ALA A 191 24.47 12.04 15.72
C ALA A 191 24.57 11.85 17.23
N ASN A 192 23.45 11.69 17.93
CA ASN A 192 23.44 11.50 19.37
C ASN A 192 24.10 10.19 19.80
N LEU A 193 23.82 9.08 19.11
CA LEU A 193 24.47 7.80 19.36
C LEU A 193 25.96 7.83 19.03
N TYR A 194 26.36 8.47 17.94
CA TYR A 194 27.77 8.63 17.58
C TYR A 194 28.56 9.40 18.65
N HIS A 195 28.02 10.54 19.10
CA HIS A 195 28.66 11.32 20.15
C HIS A 195 28.65 10.63 21.51
N ALA A 196 27.57 9.91 21.84
CA ALA A 196 27.50 9.08 23.04
C ALA A 196 28.56 7.96 23.01
N ALA A 197 28.69 7.24 21.89
CA ALA A 197 29.70 6.21 21.72
C ALA A 197 31.12 6.77 21.90
N ARG A 198 31.41 7.96 21.35
CA ARG A 198 32.73 8.61 21.53
C ARG A 198 33.03 9.07 22.95
N SER A 199 32.03 9.20 23.81
CA SER A 199 32.24 9.52 25.23
C SER A 199 32.69 8.31 26.06
N LEU A 200 32.64 7.10 25.50
CA LEU A 200 33.14 5.90 26.16
C LEU A 200 34.68 5.81 26.04
N PRO A 201 35.41 5.48 27.12
CA PRO A 201 36.88 5.44 27.13
C PRO A 201 37.48 4.58 26.00
N ARG A 202 36.91 3.40 25.75
CA ARG A 202 37.37 2.47 24.71
C ARG A 202 37.23 2.99 23.28
N PHE A 203 36.34 3.97 23.04
CA PHE A 203 36.19 4.65 21.75
C PHE A 203 37.10 5.88 21.62
N ALA A 204 37.51 6.46 22.75
CA ALA A 204 38.43 7.60 22.81
C ALA A 204 39.86 7.19 22.41
N ASP A 205 40.27 5.95 22.69
CA ASP A 205 41.58 5.37 22.33
C ASP A 205 41.81 5.17 20.81
N GLY A 206 40.88 5.63 19.96
CA GLY A 206 41.03 5.69 18.49
C GLY A 206 40.90 4.36 17.76
N ARG A 207 41.32 3.23 18.36
CA ARG A 207 41.27 1.88 17.77
C ARG A 207 39.86 1.47 17.33
N MET A 208 38.86 1.69 18.20
CA MET A 208 37.46 1.33 17.91
C MET A 208 36.81 2.31 16.91
N SER A 209 37.25 3.58 16.88
CA SER A 209 36.75 4.58 15.91
C SER A 209 37.16 4.26 14.47
N ARG A 210 38.37 3.70 14.27
CA ARG A 210 38.88 3.26 12.96
C ARG A 210 38.13 2.06 12.39
N LEU A 211 37.56 1.21 13.26
CA LEU A 211 36.71 0.08 12.87
C LEU A 211 35.23 0.45 12.79
N ALA A 212 34.77 1.46 13.54
CA ALA A 212 33.38 1.87 13.56
C ALA A 212 32.90 2.52 12.27
N GLN A 213 33.74 3.30 11.56
CA GLN A 213 33.38 3.85 10.25
C GLN A 213 33.18 2.77 9.17
N PRO A 214 34.11 1.84 8.93
CA PRO A 214 33.90 0.76 7.98
C PRO A 214 32.77 -0.18 8.44
N ALA A 215 32.63 -0.45 9.74
CA ALA A 215 31.51 -1.26 10.25
C ALA A 215 30.14 -0.58 10.04
N SER A 216 30.03 0.73 10.30
CA SER A 216 28.79 1.48 10.04
C SER A 216 28.47 1.54 8.55
N SER A 217 29.48 1.73 7.71
CA SER A 217 29.33 1.71 6.25
C SER A 217 28.93 0.33 5.75
N ALA A 218 29.50 -0.74 6.31
CA ALA A 218 29.15 -2.12 6.01
C ALA A 218 27.74 -2.47 6.49
N ILE A 219 27.29 -1.95 7.64
CA ILE A 219 25.92 -2.10 8.13
C ILE A 219 24.95 -1.34 7.24
N ILE A 220 25.24 -0.09 6.87
CA ILE A 220 24.40 0.69 5.93
C ILE A 220 24.33 -0.04 4.59
N LEU A 221 25.45 -0.54 4.07
CA LEU A 221 25.49 -1.31 2.84
C LEU A 221 24.72 -2.62 2.99
N LEU A 222 24.84 -3.34 4.11
CA LEU A 222 24.08 -4.55 4.39
C LEU A 222 22.58 -4.25 4.46
N LEU A 223 22.16 -3.19 5.15
CA LEU A 223 20.77 -2.77 5.23
C LEU A 223 20.25 -2.34 3.85
N ALA A 224 21.06 -1.64 3.06
CA ALA A 224 20.73 -1.28 1.68
C ALA A 224 20.62 -2.53 0.78
N VAL A 225 21.52 -3.51 0.92
CA VAL A 225 21.47 -4.79 0.21
C VAL A 225 20.28 -5.62 0.67
N LEU A 226 19.95 -5.65 1.96
CA LEU A 226 18.79 -6.35 2.48
C LEU A 226 17.50 -5.69 1.99
N ALA A 227 17.38 -4.36 2.06
CA ALA A 227 16.27 -3.61 1.50
C ALA A 227 16.15 -3.85 -0.01
N TRP A 228 17.25 -3.75 -0.75
CA TRP A 228 17.30 -4.04 -2.18
C TRP A 228 16.93 -5.49 -2.48
N SER A 229 17.37 -6.46 -1.67
CA SER A 229 17.04 -7.86 -1.85
C SER A 229 15.57 -8.16 -1.56
N GLN A 230 14.91 -7.39 -0.70
CA GLN A 230 13.47 -7.50 -0.49
C GLN A 230 12.72 -6.91 -1.68
N ILE A 231 13.16 -5.75 -2.18
CA ILE A 231 12.62 -5.13 -3.40
C ILE A 231 12.82 -6.04 -4.62
N ALA A 232 14.03 -6.60 -4.80
CA ALA A 232 14.39 -7.47 -5.92
C ALA A 232 13.77 -8.87 -5.84
N ARG A 233 13.51 -9.39 -4.63
CA ARG A 233 12.74 -10.64 -4.44
C ARG A 233 11.26 -10.43 -4.69
N ASP A 234 10.74 -9.23 -4.50
CA ASP A 234 9.41 -8.86 -4.97
C ASP A 234 9.46 -8.61 -6.49
N THR A 235 9.42 -9.70 -7.28
CA THR A 235 9.28 -9.69 -8.75
C THR A 235 8.05 -8.92 -9.28
N ARG A 236 7.27 -8.32 -8.37
CA ARG A 236 6.09 -7.47 -8.57
C ARG A 236 6.41 -5.97 -8.48
N ALA A 237 7.64 -5.60 -8.13
CA ALA A 237 8.13 -4.23 -8.02
C ALA A 237 9.32 -4.03 -8.96
N ALA A 238 9.06 -4.01 -10.27
CA ALA A 238 10.07 -3.53 -11.21
C ALA A 238 10.24 -2.02 -11.03
N PHE A 239 11.49 -1.54 -11.03
CA PHE A 239 11.75 -0.11 -11.11
C PHE A 239 11.29 0.40 -12.49
N GLY A 240 10.38 1.37 -12.53
CA GLY A 240 9.84 1.91 -13.78
C GLY A 240 8.48 2.57 -13.61
N THR A 241 7.91 3.04 -14.72
CA THR A 241 6.59 3.68 -14.79
C THR A 241 5.47 2.71 -15.14
N GLN A 242 5.80 1.45 -15.47
CA GLN A 242 4.81 0.45 -15.84
C GLN A 242 4.14 -0.10 -14.59
N PRO A 243 2.82 0.04 -14.43
CA PRO A 243 2.12 -0.60 -13.34
C PRO A 243 2.23 -2.11 -13.50
N ASP A 244 2.43 -2.81 -12.39
CA ASP A 244 2.41 -4.26 -12.40
C ASP A 244 1.01 -4.75 -12.77
N ALA A 245 0.86 -5.24 -14.00
CA ALA A 245 -0.37 -5.86 -14.49
C ALA A 245 -0.79 -7.05 -13.60
N ARG A 246 0.11 -7.57 -12.76
CA ARG A 246 -0.21 -8.60 -11.78
C ARG A 246 -0.90 -8.07 -10.52
N ARG A 247 -0.79 -6.77 -10.22
CA ARG A 247 -1.44 -6.12 -9.05
C ARG A 247 -2.76 -5.45 -9.39
N PHE A 248 -2.90 -4.92 -10.60
CA PHE A 248 -4.06 -4.10 -10.98
C PHE A 248 -4.92 -4.77 -12.06
N PRO A 249 -6.24 -4.47 -12.13
CA PRO A 249 -7.17 -5.15 -13.04
C PRO A 249 -7.10 -4.59 -14.48
N ALA A 250 -5.94 -4.71 -15.13
CA ALA A 250 -5.72 -4.21 -16.49
C ALA A 250 -6.68 -4.85 -17.51
N ALA A 251 -6.85 -6.18 -17.45
CA ALA A 251 -7.76 -6.91 -18.33
C ALA A 251 -9.22 -6.45 -18.17
N ALA A 252 -9.64 -6.08 -16.97
CA ALA A 252 -10.98 -5.57 -16.71
C ALA A 252 -11.17 -4.18 -17.34
N THR A 253 -10.19 -3.28 -17.22
CA THR A 253 -10.26 -1.97 -17.89
C THR A 253 -10.23 -2.09 -19.41
N ASP A 254 -9.43 -3.02 -19.95
CA ASP A 254 -9.40 -3.29 -21.39
C ASP A 254 -10.74 -3.88 -21.86
N PHE A 255 -11.37 -4.73 -21.04
CA PHE A 255 -12.71 -5.25 -21.32
C PHE A 255 -13.77 -4.15 -21.36
N ILE A 256 -13.78 -3.24 -20.37
CA ILE A 256 -14.71 -2.09 -20.32
C ILE A 256 -14.57 -1.22 -21.57
N ALA A 257 -13.32 -0.90 -21.95
CA ALA A 257 -13.05 -0.05 -23.10
C ALA A 257 -13.42 -0.74 -24.43
N ARG A 258 -13.00 -2.01 -24.63
CA ARG A 258 -13.25 -2.75 -25.89
C ARG A 258 -14.73 -3.03 -26.13
N ASN A 259 -15.49 -3.31 -25.08
CA ASN A 259 -16.93 -3.57 -25.16
C ASN A 259 -17.78 -2.32 -24.95
N ASN A 260 -17.13 -1.16 -24.79
CA ASN A 260 -17.77 0.14 -24.68
C ASN A 260 -18.90 0.20 -23.63
N LEU A 261 -18.71 -0.43 -22.46
CA LEU A 261 -19.76 -0.48 -21.43
C LEU A 261 -20.21 0.92 -21.03
N GLN A 262 -21.50 1.21 -21.19
CA GLN A 262 -22.13 2.51 -20.99
C GLN A 262 -22.82 2.68 -19.65
N GLY A 263 -23.07 3.94 -19.31
CA GLY A 263 -23.74 4.37 -18.07
C GLY A 263 -22.78 4.59 -16.91
N ASN A 264 -23.34 4.77 -15.71
CA ASN A 264 -22.54 5.04 -14.52
C ASN A 264 -21.99 3.75 -13.92
N MET A 265 -20.72 3.79 -13.54
CA MET A 265 -20.01 2.69 -12.90
C MET A 265 -20.14 2.79 -11.39
N TYR A 266 -20.46 1.69 -10.72
CA TYR A 266 -20.07 1.46 -9.33
C TYR A 266 -18.70 0.76 -9.31
N ASN A 267 -17.80 1.14 -8.41
CA ASN A 267 -16.55 0.41 -8.21
C ASN A 267 -16.20 0.27 -6.75
N ASP A 268 -15.55 -0.84 -6.41
CA ASP A 268 -14.88 -1.04 -5.13
C ASP A 268 -13.88 0.10 -4.86
N TYR A 269 -13.84 0.57 -3.62
CA TYR A 269 -12.97 1.67 -3.18
C TYR A 269 -11.49 1.48 -3.53
N GLY A 270 -10.97 0.26 -3.35
CA GLY A 270 -9.56 -0.06 -3.63
C GLY A 270 -9.21 -0.08 -5.11
N LEU A 271 -10.18 -0.27 -6.01
CA LEU A 271 -9.98 -0.26 -7.46
C LEU A 271 -10.06 1.14 -8.07
N GLY A 272 -10.66 2.11 -7.39
CA GLY A 272 -10.97 3.44 -7.94
C GLY A 272 -9.77 4.18 -8.51
N GLY A 273 -8.62 4.14 -7.81
CA GLY A 273 -7.40 4.81 -8.26
C GLY A 273 -6.86 4.25 -9.59
N TRP A 274 -7.00 2.95 -9.83
CA TRP A 274 -6.63 2.33 -11.10
C TRP A 274 -7.62 2.67 -12.20
N LEU A 275 -8.92 2.55 -11.89
CA LEU A 275 -10.00 2.77 -12.84
C LEU A 275 -9.99 4.21 -13.36
N ILE A 276 -9.80 5.20 -12.49
CA ILE A 276 -9.72 6.60 -12.93
C ILE A 276 -8.47 6.87 -13.76
N TRP A 277 -7.35 6.23 -13.46
CA TRP A 277 -6.12 6.38 -14.25
C TRP A 277 -6.24 5.79 -15.66
N ARG A 278 -6.95 4.67 -15.83
CA ARG A 278 -7.10 3.98 -17.12
C ARG A 278 -8.27 4.44 -17.97
N LEU A 279 -9.38 4.79 -17.33
CA LEU A 279 -10.66 5.04 -18.01
C LEU A 279 -11.11 6.49 -17.91
N GLY A 280 -10.44 7.31 -17.08
CA GLY A 280 -10.74 8.73 -16.98
C GLY A 280 -10.11 9.53 -18.12
N PRO A 281 -10.73 10.66 -18.53
CA PRO A 281 -11.96 11.24 -17.96
C PRO A 281 -13.27 10.65 -18.51
N GLU A 282 -13.23 9.79 -19.53
CA GLU A 282 -14.41 9.31 -20.26
C GLU A 282 -15.35 8.46 -19.39
N ARG A 283 -14.79 7.68 -18.46
CA ARG A 283 -15.55 6.91 -17.47
C ARG A 283 -15.22 7.42 -16.06
N LYS A 284 -16.22 8.01 -15.41
CA LYS A 284 -16.11 8.45 -14.02
C LYS A 284 -16.15 7.25 -13.08
N VAL A 285 -15.29 7.26 -12.08
CA VAL A 285 -15.35 6.32 -10.96
C VAL A 285 -16.42 6.76 -9.97
N PHE A 286 -17.02 5.79 -9.27
CA PHE A 286 -17.92 6.06 -8.16
C PHE A 286 -17.17 6.63 -6.97
N ILE A 287 -16.02 6.02 -6.64
CA ILE A 287 -15.19 6.42 -5.51
C ILE A 287 -13.73 5.99 -5.72
N ASP A 288 -12.79 6.71 -5.10
CA ASP A 288 -11.38 6.34 -5.01
C ASP A 288 -10.73 6.80 -3.70
N GLY A 289 -9.44 6.50 -3.52
CA GLY A 289 -8.66 6.77 -2.32
C GLY A 289 -8.55 8.24 -1.88
N ARG A 290 -8.94 9.21 -2.71
CA ARG A 290 -8.94 10.65 -2.39
C ARG A 290 -10.27 11.07 -1.75
N THR A 291 -10.66 10.35 -0.70
CA THR A 291 -11.96 10.44 -0.01
C THR A 291 -12.39 11.86 0.38
N HIS A 292 -11.43 12.72 0.73
CA HIS A 292 -11.68 14.11 1.10
C HIS A 292 -12.34 14.96 0.00
N PHE A 293 -12.19 14.60 -1.28
CA PHE A 293 -12.90 15.29 -2.37
C PHE A 293 -14.36 14.87 -2.52
N TYR A 294 -14.73 13.69 -2.00
CA TYR A 294 -16.09 13.17 -2.08
C TYR A 294 -16.96 13.62 -0.90
N GLY A 295 -16.34 14.06 0.20
CA GLY A 295 -17.03 14.45 1.43
C GLY A 295 -17.35 13.26 2.35
N GLN A 296 -17.59 13.56 3.63
CA GLN A 296 -17.77 12.54 4.66
C GLN A 296 -19.02 11.69 4.44
N ASP A 297 -20.13 12.32 4.05
CA ASP A 297 -21.42 11.62 3.93
C ASP A 297 -21.40 10.62 2.77
N PHE A 298 -20.82 11.00 1.63
CA PHE A 298 -20.64 10.08 0.50
C PHE A 298 -19.70 8.93 0.83
N PHE A 299 -18.55 9.22 1.48
CA PHE A 299 -17.64 8.17 1.90
C PHE A 299 -18.30 7.22 2.92
N ARG A 300 -19.11 7.73 3.84
CA ARG A 300 -19.88 6.93 4.79
C ARG A 300 -20.90 6.05 4.07
N LEU A 301 -21.65 6.60 3.12
CA LEU A 301 -22.61 5.85 2.31
C LEU A 301 -21.94 4.65 1.62
N ASN A 302 -20.81 4.87 0.95
CA ASN A 302 -20.06 3.77 0.31
C ASN A 302 -19.52 2.78 1.34
N HIS A 303 -18.94 3.28 2.44
CA HIS A 303 -18.39 2.43 3.49
C HIS A 303 -19.46 1.54 4.14
N GLU A 304 -20.67 2.04 4.37
CA GLU A 304 -21.78 1.28 4.94
C GLU A 304 -22.33 0.22 3.98
N LEU A 305 -22.30 0.48 2.66
CA LEU A 305 -22.62 -0.53 1.65
C LEU A 305 -21.57 -1.64 1.66
N GLU A 306 -20.28 -1.30 1.63
CA GLU A 306 -19.21 -2.30 1.60
C GLU A 306 -19.13 -3.11 2.91
N ALA A 307 -19.24 -2.46 4.06
CA ALA A 307 -19.12 -3.12 5.36
C ALA A 307 -20.25 -4.13 5.60
N ALA A 308 -21.49 -3.77 5.27
CA ALA A 308 -22.67 -4.61 5.45
C ALA A 308 -23.66 -4.43 4.28
N PRO A 309 -23.40 -5.12 3.14
CA PRO A 309 -24.26 -5.04 1.96
C PRO A 309 -25.67 -5.56 2.25
N SER A 310 -26.68 -4.86 1.74
CA SER A 310 -28.07 -5.32 1.71
C SER A 310 -28.72 -4.90 0.39
N ILE A 311 -29.80 -5.60 0.00
CA ILE A 311 -30.54 -5.27 -1.23
C ILE A 311 -31.04 -3.83 -1.18
N ASP A 312 -31.59 -3.38 -0.04
CA ASP A 312 -32.11 -2.02 0.10
C ASP A 312 -31.02 -0.95 -0.08
N LYS A 313 -29.85 -1.13 0.57
CA LYS A 313 -28.72 -0.21 0.43
C LYS A 313 -28.20 -0.17 -1.01
N TRP A 314 -28.11 -1.33 -1.65
CA TRP A 314 -27.68 -1.42 -3.04
C TRP A 314 -28.68 -0.73 -3.98
N LEU A 315 -29.98 -1.01 -3.84
CA LEU A 315 -31.01 -0.40 -4.68
C LEU A 315 -31.09 1.12 -4.50
N HIS A 316 -30.85 1.63 -3.28
CA HIS A 316 -30.73 3.05 -3.02
C HIS A 316 -29.57 3.68 -3.82
N ILE A 317 -28.36 3.13 -3.72
CA ILE A 317 -27.19 3.61 -4.46
C ILE A 317 -27.38 3.42 -5.98
N GLN A 318 -27.87 2.27 -6.40
CA GLN A 318 -28.09 1.96 -7.81
C GLN A 318 -29.03 2.97 -8.45
N ARG A 319 -30.14 3.31 -7.79
CA ARG A 319 -31.15 4.24 -8.29
C ARG A 319 -30.66 5.68 -8.29
N ASP A 320 -30.11 6.14 -7.15
CA ASP A 320 -29.75 7.55 -6.98
C ASP A 320 -28.59 7.97 -7.87
N TYR A 321 -27.71 7.02 -8.23
CA TYR A 321 -26.56 7.25 -9.09
C TYR A 321 -26.68 6.61 -10.48
N ASP A 322 -27.85 6.06 -10.83
CA ASP A 322 -28.13 5.40 -12.11
C ASP A 322 -27.07 4.38 -12.55
N ILE A 323 -26.69 3.51 -11.62
CA ILE A 323 -25.61 2.54 -11.84
C ILE A 323 -26.03 1.50 -12.88
N SER A 324 -25.23 1.39 -13.93
CA SER A 324 -25.44 0.51 -15.09
C SER A 324 -24.49 -0.70 -15.11
N TYR A 325 -23.33 -0.58 -14.48
CA TYR A 325 -22.38 -1.68 -14.29
C TYR A 325 -21.55 -1.49 -13.01
N ALA A 326 -21.04 -2.59 -12.45
CA ALA A 326 -20.30 -2.62 -11.19
C ALA A 326 -18.97 -3.36 -11.36
N VAL A 327 -17.89 -2.81 -10.79
CA VAL A 327 -16.54 -3.40 -10.81
C VAL A 327 -16.10 -3.72 -9.38
N LEU A 328 -16.06 -5.01 -9.04
CA LEU A 328 -15.82 -5.49 -7.67
C LEU A 328 -14.47 -6.21 -7.55
N ASN A 329 -13.84 -6.12 -6.38
CA ASN A 329 -12.62 -6.86 -6.09
C ASN A 329 -12.95 -8.28 -5.56
N PRO A 330 -12.63 -9.37 -6.31
CA PRO A 330 -13.00 -10.73 -5.94
C PRO A 330 -12.34 -11.21 -4.64
N ARG A 331 -11.24 -10.58 -4.21
CA ARG A 331 -10.47 -10.99 -3.03
C ARG A 331 -11.01 -10.44 -1.71
N SER A 332 -11.91 -9.46 -1.76
CA SER A 332 -12.50 -8.86 -0.56
C SER A 332 -13.77 -9.64 -0.13
N PRO A 333 -13.84 -10.15 1.12
CA PRO A 333 -15.05 -10.81 1.62
C PRO A 333 -16.29 -9.92 1.58
N HIS A 334 -16.13 -8.63 1.85
CA HIS A 334 -17.18 -7.63 1.76
C HIS A 334 -17.74 -7.51 0.34
N GLN A 335 -16.86 -7.48 -0.66
CA GLN A 335 -17.26 -7.42 -2.07
C GLN A 335 -17.91 -8.72 -2.56
N ARG A 336 -17.55 -9.87 -1.98
CA ARG A 336 -18.26 -11.13 -2.25
C ARG A 336 -19.72 -11.07 -1.81
N ASN A 337 -20.00 -10.48 -0.65
CA ASN A 337 -21.38 -10.31 -0.18
C ASN A 337 -22.14 -9.33 -1.08
N LEU A 338 -21.49 -8.21 -1.45
CA LEU A 338 -22.09 -7.24 -2.38
C LEU A 338 -22.38 -7.87 -3.74
N PHE A 339 -21.48 -8.70 -4.29
CA PHE A 339 -21.70 -9.45 -5.52
C PHE A 339 -23.02 -10.23 -5.50
N TYR A 340 -23.29 -10.99 -4.43
CA TYR A 340 -24.53 -11.75 -4.33
C TYR A 340 -25.75 -10.84 -4.12
N VAL A 341 -25.61 -9.73 -3.39
CA VAL A 341 -26.65 -8.71 -3.26
C VAL A 341 -27.03 -8.13 -4.63
N ILE A 342 -26.06 -7.76 -5.46
CA ILE A 342 -26.30 -7.22 -6.80
C ILE A 342 -27.06 -8.24 -7.65
N LEU A 343 -26.57 -9.49 -7.74
CA LEU A 343 -27.21 -10.54 -8.52
C LEU A 343 -28.62 -10.91 -8.02
N SER A 344 -28.89 -10.74 -6.72
CA SER A 344 -30.21 -11.02 -6.14
C SER A 344 -31.16 -9.82 -6.21
N SER A 345 -30.65 -8.63 -6.51
CA SER A 345 -31.45 -7.39 -6.51
C SER A 345 -32.39 -7.28 -7.71
N ALA A 346 -31.95 -7.77 -8.87
CA ALA A 346 -32.75 -7.81 -10.09
C ALA A 346 -32.16 -8.82 -11.09
N PRO A 347 -32.99 -9.46 -11.93
CA PRO A 347 -32.55 -10.50 -12.86
C PRO A 347 -31.74 -9.98 -14.06
N ASP A 348 -31.71 -8.66 -14.27
CA ASP A 348 -31.00 -8.00 -15.38
C ASP A 348 -29.50 -7.85 -15.12
N TRP A 349 -29.01 -8.09 -13.91
CA TRP A 349 -27.57 -8.07 -13.59
C TRP A 349 -26.88 -9.36 -14.01
N ARG A 350 -25.88 -9.24 -14.89
CA ARG A 350 -25.12 -10.38 -15.43
C ARG A 350 -23.63 -10.19 -15.20
N VAL A 351 -22.94 -11.26 -14.82
CA VAL A 351 -21.47 -11.26 -14.77
C VAL A 351 -20.97 -11.30 -16.21
N VAL A 352 -20.22 -10.30 -16.65
CA VAL A 352 -19.71 -10.21 -18.04
C VAL A 352 -18.19 -10.33 -18.13
N PHE A 353 -17.50 -10.20 -17.00
CA PHE A 353 -16.06 -10.38 -16.92
C PHE A 353 -15.68 -10.82 -15.51
N TRP A 354 -14.67 -11.68 -15.40
CA TRP A 354 -13.99 -11.92 -14.14
C TRP A 354 -12.58 -12.44 -14.34
N ASP A 355 -11.69 -12.03 -13.45
CA ASP A 355 -10.35 -12.59 -13.27
C ASP A 355 -10.00 -12.63 -11.76
N GLN A 356 -8.72 -12.72 -11.42
CA GLN A 356 -8.28 -12.72 -10.02
C GLN A 356 -8.32 -11.35 -9.34
N ARG A 357 -8.62 -10.27 -10.07
CA ARG A 357 -8.43 -8.87 -9.66
C ARG A 357 -9.72 -8.05 -9.74
N ALA A 358 -10.62 -8.39 -10.65
CA ALA A 358 -11.91 -7.75 -10.79
C ALA A 358 -13.01 -8.72 -11.25
N ILE A 359 -14.24 -8.41 -10.86
CA ILE A 359 -15.48 -8.93 -11.42
C ILE A 359 -16.23 -7.74 -12.00
N ILE A 360 -16.76 -7.85 -13.22
CA ILE A 360 -17.65 -6.86 -13.79
C ILE A 360 -19.04 -7.47 -13.90
N LEU A 361 -20.00 -6.81 -13.26
CA LEU A 361 -21.42 -7.07 -13.46
C LEU A 361 -21.99 -5.93 -14.31
N ALA A 362 -22.76 -6.24 -15.33
CA ALA A 362 -23.45 -5.26 -16.16
C ALA A 362 -24.94 -5.55 -16.18
N ARG A 363 -25.75 -4.50 -16.18
CA ARG A 363 -27.19 -4.62 -16.41
C ARG A 363 -27.46 -4.85 -17.89
N ASP A 364 -28.41 -5.73 -18.20
CA ASP A 364 -28.91 -5.94 -19.56
C ASP A 364 -29.85 -4.79 -19.98
N LEU A 365 -29.23 -3.63 -20.20
CA LEU A 365 -29.86 -2.44 -20.76
C LEU A 365 -29.51 -2.33 -22.25
N PRO A 366 -30.30 -1.65 -23.09
CA PRO A 366 -30.00 -1.49 -24.52
C PRO A 366 -28.54 -1.09 -24.79
N ALA A 367 -27.99 -0.20 -23.97
CA ALA A 367 -26.62 0.32 -24.09
C ALA A 367 -25.51 -0.70 -23.78
N ASN A 368 -25.81 -1.78 -23.03
CA ASN A 368 -24.85 -2.82 -22.64
C ASN A 368 -25.25 -4.22 -23.14
N SER A 369 -26.40 -4.35 -23.80
CA SER A 369 -27.00 -5.64 -24.16
C SER A 369 -26.14 -6.48 -25.09
N GLU A 370 -25.35 -5.85 -25.97
CA GLU A 370 -24.38 -6.56 -26.83
C GLU A 370 -23.27 -7.21 -26.00
N ALA A 371 -22.66 -6.45 -25.08
CA ALA A 371 -21.62 -6.96 -24.20
C ALA A 371 -22.17 -8.07 -23.26
N VAL A 372 -23.40 -7.90 -22.77
CA VAL A 372 -24.09 -8.92 -21.96
C VAL A 372 -24.33 -10.19 -22.78
N ARG A 373 -24.91 -10.10 -23.98
CA ARG A 373 -25.13 -11.29 -24.84
C ARG A 373 -23.83 -11.99 -25.23
N ALA A 374 -22.76 -11.26 -25.47
CA ALA A 374 -21.48 -11.81 -25.91
C ALA A 374 -20.66 -12.45 -24.78
N HIS A 375 -20.80 -11.96 -23.54
CA HIS A 375 -19.87 -12.27 -22.46
C HIS A 375 -20.51 -12.70 -21.13
N ALA A 376 -21.84 -12.77 -21.04
CA ALA A 376 -22.50 -13.20 -19.81
C ALA A 376 -22.07 -14.61 -19.40
N TYR A 377 -21.66 -14.74 -18.15
CA TYR A 377 -21.44 -16.01 -17.46
C TYR A 377 -22.68 -16.39 -16.67
N GLU A 378 -23.19 -17.60 -16.88
CA GLU A 378 -24.33 -18.12 -16.11
C GLU A 378 -23.87 -18.98 -14.93
N LEU A 379 -22.79 -19.75 -15.12
CA LEU A 379 -22.29 -20.70 -14.13
C LEU A 379 -20.95 -20.26 -13.54
N ALA A 380 -19.99 -19.92 -14.40
CA ALA A 380 -18.61 -19.69 -14.05
C ALA A 380 -18.39 -18.28 -13.49
N ASN A 381 -18.11 -18.20 -12.19
CA ASN A 381 -17.63 -16.98 -11.54
C ASN A 381 -16.63 -17.32 -10.43
N PRO A 382 -15.85 -16.36 -9.90
CA PRO A 382 -14.78 -16.65 -8.94
C PRO A 382 -15.24 -17.34 -7.65
N TYR A 383 -16.52 -17.24 -7.29
CA TYR A 383 -17.05 -17.73 -6.03
C TYR A 383 -17.73 -19.11 -6.14
N SER A 384 -18.33 -19.43 -7.29
CA SER A 384 -18.99 -20.73 -7.54
C SER A 384 -18.03 -21.77 -8.12
N LEU A 385 -17.00 -21.32 -8.86
CA LEU A 385 -16.29 -22.18 -9.81
C LEU A 385 -15.61 -23.38 -9.16
N LYS A 386 -15.04 -23.20 -7.97
CA LYS A 386 -14.41 -24.29 -7.22
C LYS A 386 -15.38 -25.41 -6.89
N LYS A 387 -16.55 -25.05 -6.34
CA LYS A 387 -17.62 -26.00 -6.01
C LYS A 387 -18.11 -26.71 -7.28
N LEU A 388 -18.32 -25.97 -8.37
CA LEU A 388 -18.77 -26.54 -9.64
C LEU A 388 -17.75 -27.53 -10.22
N ALA A 389 -16.45 -27.20 -10.19
CA ALA A 389 -15.39 -28.09 -10.66
C ALA A 389 -15.30 -29.37 -9.81
N GLU A 390 -15.39 -29.26 -8.48
CA GLU A 390 -15.39 -30.41 -7.57
C GLU A 390 -16.61 -31.33 -7.78
N GLN A 391 -17.77 -30.74 -8.12
CA GLN A 391 -19.03 -31.43 -8.41
C GLN A 391 -19.18 -31.89 -9.87
N TRP A 392 -18.13 -31.80 -10.69
CA TRP A 392 -18.15 -32.10 -12.12
C TRP A 392 -18.93 -33.37 -12.48
N ASP A 393 -18.62 -34.49 -11.81
CA ASP A 393 -19.23 -35.80 -12.09
C ASP A 393 -20.74 -35.87 -11.76
N THR A 394 -21.27 -34.90 -11.01
CA THR A 394 -22.69 -34.81 -10.66
C THR A 394 -23.44 -33.73 -11.44
N LEU A 395 -22.73 -32.86 -12.18
CA LEU A 395 -23.39 -31.82 -12.98
C LEU A 395 -24.15 -32.43 -14.17
N PRO A 396 -25.36 -31.92 -14.49
CA PRO A 396 -26.09 -32.30 -15.69
C PRO A 396 -25.30 -32.01 -16.96
N GLY A 397 -25.50 -32.82 -18.02
CA GLY A 397 -24.80 -32.68 -19.31
C GLY A 397 -24.81 -31.25 -19.90
N PRO A 398 -25.97 -30.56 -19.96
CA PRO A 398 -26.03 -29.18 -20.45
C PRO A 398 -25.18 -28.21 -19.61
N ALA A 399 -25.22 -28.34 -18.28
CA ALA A 399 -24.43 -27.49 -17.38
C ALA A 399 -22.93 -27.74 -17.52
N ARG A 400 -22.52 -28.99 -17.79
CA ARG A 400 -21.12 -29.34 -18.09
C ARG A 400 -20.62 -28.65 -19.36
N ALA A 401 -21.38 -28.78 -20.45
CA ALA A 401 -21.05 -28.18 -21.74
C ALA A 401 -20.94 -26.64 -21.62
N GLN A 402 -21.89 -26.03 -20.90
CA GLN A 402 -21.90 -24.60 -20.64
C GLN A 402 -20.70 -24.14 -19.80
N LEU A 403 -20.39 -24.84 -18.71
CA LEU A 403 -19.24 -24.51 -17.86
C LEU A 403 -17.91 -24.57 -18.63
N ILE A 404 -17.72 -25.58 -19.49
CA ILE A 404 -16.54 -25.67 -20.35
C ILE A 404 -16.50 -24.52 -21.34
N SER A 405 -17.63 -24.20 -21.99
CA SER A 405 -17.72 -23.09 -22.94
C SER A 405 -17.34 -21.74 -22.30
N GLU A 406 -17.89 -21.47 -21.12
CA GLU A 406 -17.61 -20.27 -20.33
C GLU A 406 -16.14 -20.20 -19.90
N LEU A 407 -15.57 -21.31 -19.40
CA LEU A 407 -14.16 -21.38 -19.02
C LEU A 407 -13.22 -21.14 -20.21
N ASN A 408 -13.50 -21.77 -21.35
CA ASN A 408 -12.69 -21.58 -22.55
C ASN A 408 -12.78 -20.12 -23.05
N SER A 409 -13.96 -19.52 -23.00
CA SER A 409 -14.17 -18.11 -23.34
C SER A 409 -13.42 -17.18 -22.39
N ASN A 410 -13.44 -17.46 -21.08
CA ASN A 410 -12.68 -16.71 -20.09
C ASN A 410 -11.16 -16.84 -20.32
N ILE A 411 -10.64 -18.05 -20.55
CA ILE A 411 -9.20 -18.27 -20.79
C ILE A 411 -8.76 -17.60 -22.10
N LYS A 412 -9.63 -17.54 -23.11
CA LYS A 412 -9.35 -16.80 -24.35
C LYS A 412 -9.27 -15.28 -24.09
N LEU A 413 -10.15 -14.76 -23.23
CA LEU A 413 -10.21 -13.34 -22.89
C LEU A 413 -9.08 -12.91 -21.93
N VAL A 414 -8.76 -13.78 -20.96
CA VAL A 414 -7.76 -13.57 -19.90
C VAL A 414 -6.87 -14.81 -19.78
N PRO A 415 -5.85 -14.95 -20.65
CA PRO A 415 -5.02 -16.15 -20.72
C PRO A 415 -4.19 -16.46 -19.46
N ASP A 416 -4.07 -15.49 -18.55
CA ASP A 416 -3.36 -15.60 -17.27
C ASP A 416 -4.31 -15.73 -16.07
N ASN A 417 -5.61 -16.00 -16.28
CA ASN A 417 -6.53 -16.24 -15.18
C ASN A 417 -6.29 -17.63 -14.54
N ALA A 418 -5.39 -17.69 -13.55
CA ALA A 418 -5.02 -18.97 -12.92
C ALA A 418 -6.21 -19.70 -12.26
N LEU A 419 -7.28 -19.01 -11.85
CA LEU A 419 -8.47 -19.67 -11.29
C LEU A 419 -9.28 -20.39 -12.37
N ALA A 420 -9.48 -19.76 -13.53
CA ALA A 420 -10.11 -20.41 -14.69
C ALA A 420 -9.25 -21.56 -15.22
N LEU A 421 -7.93 -21.35 -15.32
CA LEU A 421 -6.97 -22.38 -15.74
C LEU A 421 -6.97 -23.58 -14.78
N TRP A 422 -7.00 -23.33 -13.47
CA TRP A 422 -7.13 -24.40 -12.47
C TRP A 422 -8.42 -25.19 -12.66
N ALA A 423 -9.57 -24.52 -12.76
CA ALA A 423 -10.85 -25.20 -12.89
C ALA A 423 -10.92 -26.03 -14.18
N ARG A 424 -10.46 -25.48 -15.31
CA ARG A 424 -10.43 -26.21 -16.58
C ARG A 424 -9.43 -27.37 -16.56
N ALA A 425 -8.28 -27.21 -15.91
CA ALA A 425 -7.31 -28.29 -15.71
C ALA A 425 -7.89 -29.41 -14.83
N TYR A 426 -8.60 -29.03 -13.75
CA TYR A 426 -9.23 -30.00 -12.84
C TYR A 426 -10.30 -30.80 -13.57
N ILE A 427 -11.14 -30.13 -14.36
CA ILE A 427 -12.15 -30.77 -15.20
C ILE A 427 -11.48 -31.68 -16.25
N ALA A 428 -10.44 -31.23 -16.95
CA ALA A 428 -9.73 -32.05 -17.94
C ALA A 428 -9.16 -33.34 -17.32
N MET A 429 -8.63 -33.26 -16.10
CA MET A 429 -8.18 -34.45 -15.36
C MET A 429 -9.34 -35.42 -15.09
N ARG A 430 -10.53 -34.92 -14.74
CA ARG A 430 -11.74 -35.73 -14.52
C ARG A 430 -12.34 -36.29 -15.80
N GLU A 431 -12.16 -35.58 -16.93
CA GLU A 431 -12.52 -36.05 -18.28
C GLU A 431 -11.55 -37.13 -18.80
N GLY A 432 -10.47 -37.44 -18.08
CA GLY A 432 -9.47 -38.41 -18.52
C GLY A 432 -8.45 -37.86 -19.52
N ASP A 433 -8.28 -36.53 -19.60
CA ASP A 433 -7.28 -35.84 -20.42
C ASP A 433 -6.15 -35.24 -19.54
N PRO A 434 -5.19 -36.07 -19.08
CA PRO A 434 -4.12 -35.64 -18.20
C PRO A 434 -3.14 -34.67 -18.87
N ASP A 435 -3.03 -34.67 -20.20
CA ASP A 435 -2.09 -33.82 -20.92
C ASP A 435 -2.61 -32.38 -21.03
N THR A 436 -3.89 -32.21 -21.35
CA THR A 436 -4.53 -30.89 -21.26
C THR A 436 -4.52 -30.38 -19.83
N ALA A 437 -4.80 -31.24 -18.84
CA ALA A 437 -4.75 -30.87 -17.43
C ALA A 437 -3.37 -30.36 -17.02
N ALA A 438 -2.29 -31.08 -17.36
CA ALA A 438 -0.92 -30.69 -17.05
C ALA A 438 -0.51 -29.38 -17.75
N ARG A 439 -0.87 -29.20 -19.02
CA ARG A 439 -0.57 -27.99 -19.79
C ARG A 439 -1.23 -26.76 -19.18
N LEU A 440 -2.54 -26.83 -18.92
CA LEU A 440 -3.30 -25.73 -18.33
C LEU A 440 -2.82 -25.42 -16.91
N ALA A 441 -2.48 -26.44 -16.13
CA ALA A 441 -1.98 -26.23 -14.78
C ALA A 441 -0.62 -25.51 -14.75
N ARG A 442 0.30 -25.86 -15.67
CA ARG A 442 1.58 -25.16 -15.83
C ARG A 442 1.39 -23.72 -16.31
N GLN A 443 0.47 -23.49 -17.25
CA GLN A 443 0.09 -22.14 -17.67
C GLN A 443 -0.43 -21.31 -16.49
N GLY A 444 -1.28 -21.91 -15.65
CA GLY A 444 -1.80 -21.25 -14.45
C GLY A 444 -0.70 -20.90 -13.44
N LEU A 445 0.30 -21.77 -13.26
CA LEU A 445 1.45 -21.49 -12.39
C LEU A 445 2.40 -20.43 -12.96
N ALA A 446 2.47 -20.27 -14.28
CA ALA A 446 3.20 -19.18 -14.91
C ALA A 446 2.52 -17.82 -14.61
N ALA A 447 1.19 -17.81 -14.51
CA ALA A 447 0.41 -16.63 -14.14
C ALA A 447 0.40 -16.34 -12.63
N ASP A 448 0.23 -17.37 -11.80
CA ASP A 448 0.27 -17.31 -10.34
C ASP A 448 1.14 -18.44 -9.76
N ALA A 449 2.42 -18.14 -9.58
CA ALA A 449 3.40 -19.08 -9.03
C ALA A 449 3.15 -19.49 -7.57
N ARG A 450 2.16 -18.88 -6.89
CA ARG A 450 1.78 -19.20 -5.50
C ARG A 450 0.45 -19.94 -5.41
N HIS A 451 -0.13 -20.33 -6.54
CA HIS A 451 -1.43 -20.99 -6.59
C HIS A 451 -1.36 -22.44 -6.07
N ALA A 452 -1.71 -22.64 -4.80
CA ALA A 452 -1.57 -23.93 -4.13
C ALA A 452 -2.39 -25.05 -4.80
N ASP A 453 -3.60 -24.75 -5.26
CA ASP A 453 -4.52 -25.74 -5.83
C ASP A 453 -4.01 -26.29 -7.18
N LEU A 454 -3.18 -25.53 -7.91
CA LEU A 454 -2.53 -25.96 -9.15
C LEU A 454 -1.34 -26.89 -8.89
N TYR A 455 -0.56 -26.63 -7.84
CA TYR A 455 0.48 -27.56 -7.40
C TYR A 455 -0.12 -28.88 -6.93
N ALA A 456 -1.22 -28.84 -6.18
CA ALA A 456 -1.91 -30.06 -5.73
C ALA A 456 -2.45 -30.88 -6.92
N LEU A 457 -3.04 -30.23 -7.93
CA LEU A 457 -3.50 -30.89 -9.14
C LEU A 457 -2.35 -31.58 -9.89
N LEU A 458 -1.21 -30.90 -10.09
CA LEU A 458 -0.04 -31.52 -10.70
C LEU A 458 0.51 -32.68 -9.87
N GLY A 459 0.45 -32.58 -8.54
CA GLY A 459 0.82 -33.67 -7.64
C GLY A 459 -0.06 -34.91 -7.83
N GLN A 460 -1.37 -34.71 -7.96
CA GLN A 460 -2.31 -35.79 -8.26
C GLN A 460 -2.03 -36.43 -9.63
N LEU A 461 -1.75 -35.63 -10.66
CA LEU A 461 -1.37 -36.15 -11.98
C LEU A 461 -0.08 -36.98 -11.93
N ALA A 462 0.89 -36.59 -11.10
CA ALA A 462 2.11 -37.36 -10.89
C ALA A 462 1.83 -38.71 -10.20
N LEU A 463 0.94 -38.76 -9.21
CA LEU A 463 0.49 -40.03 -8.61
C LEU A 463 -0.18 -40.94 -9.63
N ASN A 464 -1.06 -40.39 -10.48
CA ASN A 464 -1.72 -41.15 -11.54
C ASN A 464 -0.71 -41.71 -12.57
N ARG A 465 0.49 -41.13 -12.67
CA ARG A 465 1.61 -41.59 -13.52
C ARG A 465 2.60 -42.51 -12.78
N ASN A 466 2.29 -42.89 -11.53
CA ASN A 466 3.18 -43.67 -10.67
C ASN A 466 4.53 -42.99 -10.38
N GLU A 467 4.51 -41.65 -10.22
CA GLU A 467 5.68 -40.81 -9.89
C GLU A 467 5.59 -40.21 -8.46
N PRO A 468 5.69 -41.03 -7.39
CA PRO A 468 5.43 -40.58 -6.01
C PRO A 468 6.40 -39.49 -5.52
N ASP A 469 7.67 -39.53 -5.93
CA ASP A 469 8.65 -38.49 -5.57
C ASP A 469 8.31 -37.12 -6.17
N ALA A 470 7.80 -37.11 -7.40
CA ALA A 470 7.37 -35.89 -8.07
C ALA A 470 6.11 -35.33 -7.38
N ALA A 471 5.15 -36.21 -7.07
CA ALA A 471 3.94 -35.87 -6.33
C ALA A 471 4.27 -35.25 -4.96
N ARG A 472 5.17 -35.87 -4.19
CA ARG A 472 5.62 -35.37 -2.88
C ARG A 472 6.20 -33.96 -2.95
N ARG A 473 7.07 -33.69 -3.93
CA ARG A 473 7.64 -32.33 -4.15
C ARG A 473 6.56 -31.30 -4.48
N LEU A 474 5.55 -31.69 -5.26
CA LEU A 474 4.46 -30.81 -5.67
C LEU A 474 3.49 -30.53 -4.49
N PHE A 475 3.13 -31.55 -3.71
CA PHE A 475 2.33 -31.36 -2.49
C PHE A 475 3.06 -30.56 -1.43
N ALA A 476 4.38 -30.72 -1.26
CA ALA A 476 5.17 -29.88 -0.36
C ALA A 476 5.14 -28.40 -0.78
N LYS A 477 5.24 -28.11 -2.09
CA LYS A 477 5.07 -26.75 -2.62
C LYS A 477 3.64 -26.23 -2.37
N ALA A 478 2.62 -27.04 -2.60
CA ALA A 478 1.23 -26.69 -2.32
C ALA A 478 1.04 -26.36 -0.81
N ALA A 479 1.58 -27.20 0.08
CA ALA A 479 1.50 -27.06 1.54
C ALA A 479 2.23 -25.81 2.08
N ARG A 480 3.28 -25.36 1.38
CA ARG A 480 3.96 -24.09 1.68
C ARG A 480 3.05 -22.88 1.47
N PHE A 481 2.18 -22.93 0.46
CA PHE A 481 1.26 -21.82 0.13
C PHE A 481 -0.12 -21.98 0.77
N ASN A 482 -0.58 -23.21 1.02
CA ASN A 482 -1.82 -23.49 1.72
C ASN A 482 -1.65 -24.73 2.63
N PRO A 483 -1.63 -24.56 3.98
CA PRO A 483 -1.41 -25.65 4.93
C PRO A 483 -2.38 -26.83 4.83
N LYS A 484 -3.56 -26.68 4.20
CA LYS A 484 -4.52 -27.78 4.02
C LYS A 484 -3.93 -29.00 3.29
N TYR A 485 -2.91 -28.79 2.45
CA TYR A 485 -2.25 -29.85 1.68
C TYR A 485 -1.18 -30.62 2.45
N ARG A 486 -0.94 -30.30 3.73
CA ARG A 486 0.03 -31.06 4.55
C ARG A 486 -0.36 -32.53 4.73
N ALA A 487 -1.65 -32.85 4.72
CA ALA A 487 -2.13 -34.23 4.80
C ALA A 487 -1.62 -35.07 3.62
N LEU A 488 -1.73 -34.55 2.39
CA LEU A 488 -1.26 -35.23 1.17
C LEU A 488 0.24 -35.50 1.15
N VAL A 489 1.04 -34.71 1.87
CA VAL A 489 2.48 -34.97 2.02
C VAL A 489 2.71 -36.16 2.95
N ARG A 490 1.95 -36.23 4.06
CA ARG A 490 2.07 -37.32 5.06
C ARG A 490 1.57 -38.66 4.54
N GLU A 491 0.61 -38.67 3.62
CA GLU A 491 0.09 -39.90 3.00
C GLU A 491 1.11 -40.58 2.08
N LEU A 492 2.18 -39.88 1.69
CA LEU A 492 3.27 -40.40 0.85
C LEU A 492 4.55 -40.71 1.63
N ASP A 493 4.55 -40.46 2.95
CA ASP A 493 5.61 -40.85 3.89
C ASP A 493 5.22 -42.18 4.56
#